data_AF-A0A9D1PY95-F1
#
_entry.id   AF-A0A9D1PY95-F1
#
_cell.length_a   1.000
_cell.length_b   1.000
_cell.length_c   1.000
_cell.angle_alpha   90.00
_cell.angle_beta   90.00
_cell.angle_gamma   90.00
#
_symmetry.space_group_name_H-M   'P 1'
#
loop_
_entity.id
_entity.type
_entity.pdbx_description
1 polymer ?
#
loop_
_entity_poly.entity_id
_entity_poly.type
_entity_poly.pdbx_seq_one_letter_code
_entity_poly.pdbx_strand_id
1 'polypeptide(L)'
;MQYIKALVLVLFFFLAMVFLCQNQVALSREVALQLNLLLLPSTETVKLPFYFVVIAAFLLGAVFCFLLLMWDRVSMSARAVRAGWRVRTMQNEQLQMVAQIRQMASAAMEDRPALLEKYREGYESRKKSWEEERKKAKKNNSIDIKQLTIDASASATPTKA
;
A
#
# COMPACT_ATOMS: atom_id res chain seq x y z
N MET A 1 0.86 -13.10 7.30
CA MET A 1 -0.52 -13.49 6.93
C MET A 1 -0.73 -13.42 5.41
N GLN A 2 0.10 -14.14 4.64
CA GLN A 2 0.16 -14.06 3.18
C GLN A 2 -0.56 -15.28 2.59
N TYR A 3 -0.26 -16.45 3.16
CA TYR A 3 -0.93 -17.71 2.84
C TYR A 3 -2.42 -17.72 3.16
N ILE A 4 -2.86 -17.10 4.25
CA ILE A 4 -4.29 -17.00 4.59
C ILE A 4 -5.06 -16.17 3.55
N LYS A 5 -4.46 -15.10 3.02
CA LYS A 5 -5.08 -14.28 1.97
C LYS A 5 -5.15 -15.03 0.65
N ALA A 6 -4.10 -15.77 0.30
CA ALA A 6 -4.08 -16.64 -0.87
C ALA A 6 -5.12 -17.78 -0.74
N LEU A 7 -5.26 -18.39 0.44
CA LEU A 7 -6.22 -19.46 0.71
C LEU A 7 -7.66 -18.96 0.60
N VAL A 8 -7.96 -17.78 1.14
CA VAL A 8 -9.28 -17.13 1.01
C VAL A 8 -9.58 -16.77 -0.45
N LEU A 9 -8.58 -16.31 -1.21
CA LEU A 9 -8.75 -15.99 -2.63
C LEU A 9 -9.02 -17.23 -3.48
N VAL A 10 -8.27 -18.32 -3.24
CA VAL A 10 -8.51 -19.62 -3.90
C VAL A 10 -9.90 -20.15 -3.53
N LEU A 11 -10.31 -20.06 -2.26
CA LEU A 11 -11.64 -20.48 -1.82
C LEU A 11 -12.75 -19.65 -2.47
N PHE A 12 -12.58 -18.32 -2.54
CA PHE A 12 -13.51 -17.41 -3.22
C PHE A 12 -13.61 -17.73 -4.72
N PHE A 13 -12.48 -17.96 -5.39
CA PHE A 13 -12.45 -18.34 -6.79
C PHE A 13 -13.18 -19.67 -7.04
N PHE A 14 -12.94 -20.65 -6.17
CA PHE A 14 -13.64 -21.94 -6.24
C PHE A 14 -15.16 -21.76 -6.08
N LEU A 15 -15.57 -20.93 -5.14
CA LEU A 15 -16.97 -20.63 -4.90
C LEU A 15 -17.61 -19.93 -6.10
N ALA A 16 -16.92 -18.97 -6.71
CA ALA A 16 -17.38 -18.29 -7.93
C ALA A 16 -17.48 -19.25 -9.12
N MET A 17 -16.50 -20.14 -9.30
CA MET A 17 -16.48 -21.14 -10.37
C MET A 17 -17.61 -22.16 -10.20
N VAL A 18 -17.77 -22.70 -8.99
CA VAL A 18 -18.86 -23.63 -8.66
C VAL A 18 -20.22 -22.96 -8.82
N PHE A 19 -20.37 -21.69 -8.40
CA PHE A 19 -21.59 -20.92 -8.57
C PHE A 19 -21.92 -20.71 -10.06
N LEU A 20 -20.92 -20.44 -10.90
CA LEU A 20 -21.07 -20.35 -12.35
C LEU A 20 -21.48 -21.68 -12.98
N CYS A 21 -20.86 -22.79 -12.57
CA CYS A 21 -21.20 -24.13 -13.06
C CYS A 21 -22.60 -24.57 -12.64
N GLN A 22 -23.01 -24.25 -11.42
CA GLN A 22 -24.35 -24.56 -10.92
C GLN A 22 -25.43 -23.69 -11.57
N ASN A 23 -25.13 -22.42 -11.84
CA ASN A 23 -26.12 -21.47 -12.37
C ASN A 23 -26.25 -21.51 -13.92
N GLN A 24 -25.51 -22.39 -14.62
CA GLN A 24 -25.54 -22.57 -16.08
C GLN A 24 -26.96 -22.76 -16.64
N VAL A 25 -27.80 -23.55 -15.95
CA VAL A 25 -29.17 -23.86 -16.40
C VAL A 25 -30.11 -22.66 -16.26
N ALA A 26 -29.91 -21.82 -15.26
CA ALA A 26 -30.66 -20.56 -15.09
C ALA A 26 -30.16 -19.45 -16.05
N LEU A 27 -28.89 -19.54 -16.46
CA LEU A 27 -28.23 -18.68 -17.45
C LEU A 27 -28.68 -18.93 -18.91
N SER A 28 -29.15 -20.13 -19.22
CA SER A 28 -29.72 -20.49 -20.53
C SER A 28 -31.15 -20.01 -20.73
N ARG A 29 -31.77 -19.35 -19.74
CA ARG A 29 -33.12 -18.83 -19.89
C ARG A 29 -33.09 -17.53 -20.68
N GLU A 30 -33.66 -17.56 -21.88
CA GLU A 30 -33.97 -16.36 -22.65
C GLU A 30 -34.94 -15.49 -21.84
N VAL A 31 -34.42 -14.47 -21.15
CA VAL A 31 -35.27 -13.46 -20.54
C VAL A 31 -35.04 -12.17 -21.31
N ALA A 32 -36.06 -11.77 -22.07
CA ALA A 32 -36.13 -10.47 -22.69
C ALA A 32 -36.25 -9.40 -21.59
N LEU A 33 -35.13 -8.85 -21.13
CA LEU A 33 -35.14 -7.69 -20.24
C LEU A 33 -34.95 -6.43 -21.07
N GLN A 34 -36.01 -5.62 -21.07
CA GLN A 34 -35.94 -4.22 -21.43
C GLN A 34 -34.90 -3.53 -20.55
N LEU A 35 -33.83 -3.03 -21.17
CA LEU A 35 -32.89 -2.12 -20.54
C LEU A 35 -33.58 -0.76 -20.41
N ASN A 36 -34.29 -0.54 -19.30
CA ASN A 36 -34.70 0.81 -18.93
C ASN A 36 -33.47 1.53 -18.37
N LEU A 37 -32.59 1.98 -19.29
CA LEU A 37 -31.62 3.03 -18.99
C LEU A 37 -32.44 4.24 -18.57
N LEU A 38 -32.42 4.53 -17.27
CA LEU A 38 -32.78 5.80 -16.64
C LEU A 38 -32.47 6.99 -17.58
N LEU A 39 -33.42 7.38 -18.47
CA LEU A 39 -33.50 8.60 -19.30
C LEU A 39 -33.62 8.49 -20.85
N LEU A 40 -33.78 7.35 -21.53
CA LEU A 40 -34.10 7.39 -22.98
C LEU A 40 -35.21 6.43 -23.45
N PRO A 41 -36.05 6.85 -24.41
CA PRO A 41 -37.33 6.23 -24.73
C PRO A 41 -37.18 4.89 -25.47
N SER A 42 -38.09 3.99 -25.11
CA SER A 42 -38.33 2.67 -25.67
C SER A 42 -38.17 2.58 -27.19
N THR A 43 -37.22 1.77 -27.65
CA THR A 43 -37.31 1.04 -28.92
C THR A 43 -36.76 -0.38 -28.74
N GLU A 44 -37.37 -1.33 -29.45
CA GLU A 44 -37.40 -2.75 -29.14
C GLU A 44 -36.08 -3.55 -29.26
N THR A 45 -35.94 -4.47 -28.29
CA THR A 45 -35.38 -5.83 -28.30
C THR A 45 -34.41 -6.27 -29.40
N VAL A 46 -33.12 -6.35 -29.04
CA VAL A 46 -32.22 -7.44 -29.45
C VAL A 46 -32.09 -8.37 -28.25
N LYS A 47 -32.41 -9.66 -28.42
CA LYS A 47 -32.20 -10.70 -27.41
C LYS A 47 -30.70 -10.83 -27.12
N LEU A 48 -30.17 -10.06 -26.17
CA LEU A 48 -28.79 -10.18 -25.75
C LEU A 48 -28.67 -11.38 -24.80
N PRO A 49 -27.90 -12.42 -25.16
CA PRO A 49 -27.83 -13.63 -24.37
C PRO A 49 -27.19 -13.34 -22.99
N PHE A 50 -27.83 -13.83 -21.93
CA PHE A 50 -27.41 -13.68 -20.53
C PHE A 50 -25.96 -14.18 -20.27
N TYR A 51 -25.44 -15.03 -21.17
CA TYR A 51 -24.04 -15.45 -21.21
C TYR A 51 -23.04 -14.28 -21.28
N PHE A 52 -23.37 -13.15 -21.92
CA PHE A 52 -22.44 -12.01 -22.03
C PHE A 52 -22.18 -11.35 -20.68
N VAL A 53 -23.22 -11.21 -19.85
CA VAL A 53 -23.12 -10.66 -18.49
C VAL A 53 -22.28 -11.59 -17.61
N VAL A 54 -22.39 -12.89 -17.80
CA VAL A 54 -21.60 -13.87 -17.05
C VAL A 54 -20.15 -13.94 -17.50
N ILE A 55 -19.88 -13.84 -18.81
CA ILE A 55 -18.51 -13.71 -19.32
C ILE A 55 -17.88 -12.42 -18.78
N ALA A 56 -18.63 -11.30 -18.77
CA ALA A 56 -18.16 -10.04 -18.20
C ALA A 56 -17.90 -10.15 -16.69
N ALA A 57 -18.79 -10.79 -15.93
CA ALA A 57 -18.62 -11.01 -14.50
C ALA A 57 -17.43 -11.94 -14.19
N PHE A 58 -17.22 -12.98 -15.00
CA PHE A 58 -16.06 -13.86 -14.91
C PHE A 58 -14.76 -13.11 -15.21
N LEU A 59 -14.75 -12.27 -16.25
CA LEU A 59 -13.61 -11.44 -16.59
C LEU A 59 -13.28 -10.45 -15.46
N LEU A 60 -14.30 -9.82 -14.86
CA LEU A 60 -14.15 -8.94 -13.71
C LEU A 60 -13.59 -9.68 -12.49
N GLY A 61 -14.08 -10.88 -12.21
CA GLY A 61 -13.55 -11.75 -11.14
C GLY A 61 -12.10 -12.17 -11.39
N ALA A 62 -11.75 -12.49 -12.63
CA ALA A 62 -10.38 -12.82 -13.04
C ALA A 62 -9.44 -11.62 -12.88
N VAL A 63 -9.85 -10.44 -13.35
CA VAL A 63 -9.11 -9.17 -13.16
C VAL A 63 -8.94 -8.87 -11.68
N PHE A 64 -9.97 -9.05 -10.86
CA PHE A 64 -9.89 -8.82 -9.42
C PHE A 64 -8.92 -9.80 -8.73
N CYS A 65 -8.96 -11.09 -9.10
CA CYS A 65 -7.98 -12.07 -8.62
C CYS A 65 -6.55 -11.71 -9.04
N PHE A 66 -6.38 -11.25 -10.28
CA PHE A 66 -5.08 -10.84 -10.82
C PHE A 66 -4.52 -9.62 -10.08
N LEU A 67 -5.36 -8.62 -9.81
CA LEU A 67 -4.99 -7.44 -9.03
C LEU A 67 -4.58 -7.80 -7.60
N LEU A 68 -5.34 -8.67 -6.93
CA LEU A 68 -5.00 -9.14 -5.58
C LEU A 68 -3.68 -9.93 -5.56
N LEU A 69 -3.44 -10.76 -6.57
CA LEU A 69 -2.19 -11.52 -6.70
C LEU A 69 -1.00 -10.61 -7.01
N MET A 70 -1.19 -9.61 -7.88
CA MET A 70 -0.17 -8.61 -8.20
C MET A 70 0.14 -7.73 -6.98
N TRP A 71 -0.88 -7.32 -6.21
CA TRP A 71 -0.72 -6.58 -4.96
C TRP A 71 0.07 -7.38 -3.93
N ASP A 72 -0.17 -8.69 -3.82
CA ASP A 72 0.58 -9.54 -2.90
C ASP A 72 2.05 -9.67 -3.33
N ARG A 73 2.32 -9.84 -4.63
CA ARG A 73 3.67 -9.83 -5.22
C ARG A 73 4.42 -8.52 -4.94
N VAL A 74 3.75 -7.38 -5.10
CA VAL A 74 4.30 -6.05 -4.78
C VAL A 74 4.57 -5.90 -3.29
N SER A 75 3.68 -6.42 -2.43
CA SER A 75 3.89 -6.40 -0.99
C SER A 75 5.11 -7.25 -0.56
N MET A 76 5.39 -8.38 -1.22
CA MET A 76 6.60 -9.18 -0.98
C MET A 76 7.85 -8.43 -1.40
N SER A 77 7.82 -7.83 -2.58
CA SER A 77 8.92 -7.00 -3.09
C SER A 77 9.21 -5.82 -2.17
N ALA A 78 8.18 -5.19 -1.60
CA ALA A 78 8.34 -4.10 -0.64
C ALA A 78 9.08 -4.55 0.64
N ARG A 79 8.88 -5.79 1.10
CA ARG A 79 9.60 -6.35 2.27
C ARG A 79 11.06 -6.63 1.94
N ALA A 80 11.35 -7.19 0.76
CA ALA A 80 12.71 -7.44 0.30
C ALA A 80 13.49 -6.14 0.04
N VAL A 81 12.84 -5.12 -0.54
CA VAL A 81 13.45 -3.80 -0.76
C VAL A 81 13.72 -3.09 0.56
N ARG A 82 12.80 -3.13 1.54
CA ARG A 82 13.05 -2.58 2.89
C ARG A 82 14.22 -3.27 3.60
N ALA A 83 14.36 -4.58 3.46
CA ALA A 83 15.50 -5.33 4.01
C ALA A 83 16.81 -4.95 3.30
N GLY A 84 16.79 -4.88 1.97
CA GLY A 84 17.94 -4.46 1.17
C GLY A 84 18.38 -3.02 1.47
N TRP A 85 17.44 -2.11 1.73
CA TRP A 85 17.74 -0.75 2.15
C TRP A 85 18.46 -0.72 3.51
N ARG A 86 18.00 -1.49 4.49
CA ARG A 86 18.65 -1.58 5.80
C ARG A 86 20.05 -2.17 5.74
N VAL A 87 20.26 -3.17 4.88
CA VAL A 87 21.59 -3.74 4.66
C VAL A 87 22.52 -2.73 3.97
N ARG A 88 22.02 -2.01 2.96
CA ARG A 88 22.80 -0.96 2.28
C ARG A 88 23.15 0.21 3.19
N THR A 89 22.26 0.61 4.10
CA THR A 89 22.59 1.67 5.08
C THR A 89 23.69 1.21 6.02
N MET A 90 23.61 -0.03 6.54
CA MET A 90 24.65 -0.59 7.41
C MET A 90 25.99 -0.74 6.69
N GLN A 91 25.99 -1.18 5.42
CA GLN A 91 27.21 -1.27 4.61
C GLN A 91 27.85 0.11 4.37
N ASN A 92 27.04 1.13 4.08
CA ASN A 92 27.54 2.50 3.91
C ASN A 92 28.11 3.07 5.21
N GLU A 93 27.47 2.80 6.35
CA GLU A 93 27.98 3.22 7.67
C GLU A 93 29.32 2.55 7.99
N GLN A 94 29.47 1.25 7.71
CA GLN A 94 30.74 0.54 7.88
C GLN A 94 31.83 1.11 6.97
N LEU A 95 31.52 1.34 5.69
CA LEU A 95 32.48 1.95 4.75
C LEU A 95 32.93 3.34 5.20
N GLN A 96 32.00 4.16 5.71
CA GLN A 96 32.34 5.47 6.28
C GLN A 96 33.27 5.33 7.49
N MET A 97 32.97 4.43 8.44
CA MET A 97 33.83 4.23 9.62
C MET A 97 35.23 3.73 9.23
N VAL A 98 35.32 2.77 8.30
CA VAL A 98 36.63 2.27 7.81
C VAL A 98 37.42 3.38 7.11
N ALA A 99 36.76 4.22 6.31
CA ALA A 99 37.41 5.38 5.68
C ALA A 99 37.92 6.39 6.71
N GLN A 100 37.15 6.66 7.78
CA GLN A 100 37.55 7.55 8.87
C GLN A 100 38.76 6.98 9.64
N ILE A 101 38.75 5.69 9.97
CA ILE A 101 39.89 5.01 10.61
C ILE A 101 41.14 5.09 9.72
N ARG A 102 40.98 4.86 8.42
CA ARG A 102 42.09 4.96 7.46
C ARG A 102 42.65 6.37 7.38
N GLN A 103 41.79 7.40 7.36
CA GLN A 103 42.22 8.80 7.39
C GLN A 103 42.97 9.14 8.67
N MET A 104 42.48 8.70 9.83
CA MET A 104 43.17 8.88 11.12
C MET A 104 44.52 8.15 11.17
N ALA A 105 44.60 6.96 10.58
CA ALA A 105 45.84 6.20 10.51
C ALA A 105 46.88 6.86 9.59
N SER A 106 46.45 7.44 8.47
CA SER A 106 47.33 8.16 7.53
C SER A 106 47.67 9.59 7.93
N ALA A 107 46.89 10.20 8.83
CA ALA A 107 47.13 11.56 9.30
C ALA A 107 48.32 11.62 10.26
N ALA A 108 49.08 12.72 10.17
CA ALA A 108 50.12 13.06 11.12
C ALA A 108 49.53 13.17 12.54
N MET A 109 50.32 12.82 13.55
CA MET A 109 49.86 12.75 14.95
C MET A 109 49.27 14.09 15.46
N GLU A 110 49.75 15.21 14.91
CA GLU A 110 49.34 16.58 15.21
C GLU A 110 47.95 16.94 14.65
N ASP A 111 47.54 16.34 13.52
CA ASP A 111 46.25 16.61 12.86
C ASP A 111 45.11 15.70 13.34
N ARG A 112 45.45 14.61 14.03
CA ARG A 112 44.48 13.67 14.62
C ARG A 112 43.45 14.32 15.55
N PRO A 113 43.80 15.22 16.50
CA PRO A 113 42.81 15.86 17.36
C PRO A 113 41.78 16.69 16.57
N ALA A 114 42.21 17.43 15.54
CA ALA A 114 41.32 18.22 14.69
C ALA A 114 40.37 17.32 13.87
N LEU A 115 40.86 16.19 13.37
CA LEU A 115 40.01 15.19 12.68
C LEU A 115 38.96 14.56 13.61
N LEU A 116 39.34 14.25 14.86
CA LEU A 116 38.42 13.69 15.86
C LEU A 116 37.30 14.68 16.22
N GLU A 117 37.65 15.96 16.34
CA GLU A 117 36.68 17.03 16.60
C GLU A 117 35.70 17.17 15.43
N LYS A 118 36.19 17.17 14.20
CA LYS A 118 35.35 17.16 12.99
C LYS A 118 34.39 15.96 12.95
N TYR A 119 34.85 14.75 13.30
CA TYR A 119 33.97 13.57 13.35
C TYR A 119 32.94 13.65 14.48
N ARG A 120 33.32 14.18 15.65
CA ARG A 120 32.42 14.42 16.79
C ARG A 120 31.32 15.41 16.42
N GLU A 121 31.68 16.56 15.86
CA GLU A 121 30.72 17.58 15.42
C GLU A 121 29.75 17.04 14.36
N GLY A 122 30.26 16.24 13.42
CA GLY A 122 29.44 15.56 12.42
C GLY A 122 28.45 14.57 13.03
N TYR A 123 28.82 13.89 14.12
CA TYR A 123 27.92 13.00 14.88
C TYR A 123 26.86 13.79 15.65
N GLU A 124 27.25 14.85 16.36
CA GLU A 124 26.33 15.68 17.14
C GLU A 124 25.32 16.41 16.24
N SER A 125 25.75 16.90 15.08
CA SER A 125 24.87 17.55 14.11
C SER A 125 23.81 16.59 13.56
N ARG A 126 24.22 15.35 13.22
CA ARG A 126 23.28 14.28 12.82
C ARG A 126 22.31 13.95 13.95
N LYS A 127 22.79 13.82 15.18
CA LYS A 127 21.93 13.53 16.33
C LYS A 127 20.88 14.62 16.53
N LYS A 128 21.28 15.90 16.48
CA LYS A 128 20.37 17.05 16.58
C LYS A 128 19.33 17.06 15.45
N SER A 129 19.74 16.81 14.20
CA SER A 129 18.80 16.76 13.08
C SER A 129 17.76 15.65 13.24
N TRP A 130 18.18 14.45 13.66
CA TRP A 130 17.27 13.33 13.95
C TRP A 130 16.31 13.66 15.10
N GLU A 131 16.78 14.31 16.17
CA GLU A 131 15.92 14.74 17.28
C GLU A 131 14.89 15.80 16.86
N GLU A 132 15.28 16.75 16.02
CA GLU A 132 14.38 17.74 15.44
C GLU A 132 13.33 17.10 14.54
N GLU A 133 13.71 16.17 13.67
CA GLU A 133 12.77 15.43 12.82
C GLU A 133 11.77 14.63 13.66
N ARG A 134 12.23 13.97 14.74
CA ARG A 134 11.32 13.27 15.67
C ARG A 134 10.37 14.23 16.37
N LYS A 135 10.83 15.42 16.76
CA LYS A 135 9.98 16.46 17.36
C LYS A 135 8.96 16.99 16.36
N LYS A 136 9.36 17.23 15.10
CA LYS A 136 8.47 17.64 14.00
C LYS A 136 7.41 16.58 13.71
N ALA A 137 7.80 15.30 13.63
CA ALA A 137 6.87 14.19 13.42
C ALA A 137 5.84 14.05 14.56
N LYS A 138 6.27 14.20 15.82
CA LYS A 138 5.35 14.23 16.97
C LYS A 138 4.41 15.43 16.93
N LYS A 139 4.92 16.62 16.58
CA LYS A 139 4.11 17.83 16.45
C LYS A 139 3.07 17.68 15.35
N ASN A 140 3.45 17.18 14.18
CA ASN A 140 2.53 16.99 13.06
C ASN A 140 1.39 16.00 13.42
N ASN A 141 1.75 14.87 14.04
CA ASN A 141 0.76 13.90 14.53
C ASN A 141 -0.17 14.50 15.60
N SER A 142 0.33 15.39 16.48
CA SER A 142 -0.50 16.09 17.46
C SER A 142 -1.46 17.13 16.84
N ILE A 143 -1.09 17.72 15.70
CA ILE A 143 -1.94 18.68 14.98
C ILE A 143 -3.07 17.92 14.29
N ASP A 144 -2.77 16.82 13.60
CA ASP A 144 -3.79 15.97 12.96
C ASP A 144 -4.83 15.48 13.97
N ILE A 145 -4.41 14.99 15.15
CA ILE A 145 -5.35 14.54 16.21
C ILE A 145 -6.26 15.67 16.67
N LYS A 146 -5.74 16.89 16.83
CA LYS A 146 -6.54 18.05 17.24
C LYS A 146 -7.53 18.45 16.15
N GLN A 147 -7.14 18.37 14.89
CA GLN A 147 -7.99 18.69 13.74
C GLN A 147 -9.15 17.69 13.61
N LEU A 148 -8.84 16.39 13.70
CA LEU A 148 -9.84 15.30 13.78
C LEU A 148 -10.84 15.47 14.94
N THR A 149 -10.39 15.99 16.09
CA THR A 149 -11.26 16.22 17.26
C THR A 149 -12.15 17.45 17.08
N ILE A 150 -11.67 18.51 16.44
CA ILE A 150 -12.45 19.72 16.14
C ILE A 150 -13.52 19.41 15.08
N ASP A 151 -13.19 18.64 14.04
CA ASP A 151 -14.14 18.27 13.00
C ASP A 151 -15.24 17.31 13.53
N ALA A 152 -14.88 16.41 14.46
CA ALA A 152 -15.86 15.60 15.18
C ALA A 152 -16.80 16.44 16.07
N SER A 153 -16.27 17.49 16.71
CA SER A 153 -17.05 18.44 17.52
C SER A 153 -17.93 19.37 16.68
N ALA A 154 -17.57 19.67 15.44
CA ALA A 154 -18.33 20.56 14.55
C ALA A 154 -19.52 19.85 13.86
N SER A 155 -19.51 18.51 13.78
CA SER A 155 -20.61 17.72 13.20
C SER A 155 -21.72 17.35 14.19
N ALA A 156 -21.54 17.64 15.48
CA ALA A 156 -22.52 17.36 16.53
C ALA A 156 -23.39 18.59 16.85
N THR A 157 -24.05 19.18 15.85
CA THR A 157 -25.23 20.01 16.10
C THR A 157 -26.45 19.08 16.22
N PRO A 158 -27.15 19.06 17.36
CA PRO A 158 -28.33 18.24 17.51
C PRO A 158 -29.44 18.86 16.67
N THR A 159 -29.83 18.16 15.60
CA THR A 159 -31.09 18.40 14.90
C THR A 159 -32.20 18.25 15.94
N LYS A 160 -32.70 19.37 16.48
CA LYS A 160 -33.88 19.39 17.35
C LYS A 160 -35.05 18.86 16.52
N ALA A 161 -35.57 17.73 16.97
CA ALA A 161 -36.91 17.24 16.65
C ALA A 161 -37.99 18.24 17.11
#